data_AF-A0A1F9SE82-F1
#
_entry.id   AF-A0A1F9SE82-F1
#
_cell.length_a   1.000
_cell.length_b   1.000
_cell.length_c   1.000
_cell.angle_alpha   90.00
_cell.angle_beta   90.00
_cell.angle_gamma   90.00
#
_symmetry.space_group_name_H-M   'P 1'
#
loop_
_entity.id
_entity.type
_entity.pdbx_description
1 polymer ?
#
loop_
_entity_poly.entity_id
_entity_poly.type
_entity_poly.pdbx_seq_one_letter_code
_entity_poly.pdbx_strand_id
1 'polypeptide(L)'
;MKKEVSGIICAMALVACPLEAMAGSATTEEGWGLFNKTQYEGSLALCKNLLREYPADMEKTPEILLLMSLNYDHIAYKSGKAEDELKAKAAAETVTIKYPESRQAAEAYFYLGEVYSGHVPVKIETDCAKALPMYIKAIQKADKQWVKDGSVKGIERCKMRPPNDTEQEPAGVKVSQPALPAPSDGSGRPRKVSVKAEVPPGGERE
;
A
#
# COMPACT_ATOMS: atom_id res chain seq x y z
N MET A 1 -34.85 20.37 -66.30
CA MET A 1 -33.78 19.49 -65.77
C MET A 1 -33.42 19.95 -64.37
N LYS A 2 -33.45 19.02 -63.39
CA LYS A 2 -32.66 18.98 -62.14
C LYS A 2 -32.96 20.09 -61.10
N LYS A 3 -33.10 19.84 -59.79
CA LYS A 3 -33.03 18.65 -58.92
C LYS A 3 -33.67 19.10 -57.59
N GLU A 4 -34.63 18.35 -57.07
CA GLU A 4 -35.09 18.50 -55.68
C GLU A 4 -34.11 17.76 -54.77
N VAL A 5 -33.54 18.45 -53.79
CA VAL A 5 -32.67 17.88 -52.76
C VAL A 5 -33.54 17.64 -51.53
N SER A 6 -34.00 16.41 -51.39
CA SER A 6 -34.73 15.93 -50.22
C SER A 6 -33.73 15.71 -49.09
N GLY A 7 -33.76 16.60 -48.08
CA GLY A 7 -32.94 16.51 -46.88
C GLY A 7 -33.53 15.51 -45.90
N ILE A 8 -32.95 14.32 -45.81
CA ILE A 8 -33.25 13.34 -44.77
C ILE A 8 -32.49 13.77 -43.50
N ILE A 9 -33.20 14.45 -42.59
CA ILE A 9 -32.71 14.66 -41.23
C ILE A 9 -32.92 13.34 -40.49
N CYS A 10 -31.86 12.55 -40.42
CA CYS A 10 -31.82 11.34 -39.61
C CYS A 10 -31.72 11.77 -38.14
N ALA A 11 -32.87 11.90 -37.46
CA ALA A 11 -32.94 12.09 -36.03
C ALA A 11 -32.38 10.83 -35.34
N MET A 12 -31.09 10.86 -35.00
CA MET A 12 -30.53 9.90 -34.05
C MET A 12 -31.16 10.20 -32.69
N ALA A 13 -32.22 9.46 -32.38
CA ALA A 13 -32.70 9.32 -31.03
C ALA A 13 -31.57 8.69 -30.21
N LEU A 14 -30.80 9.55 -29.54
CA LEU A 14 -30.02 9.20 -28.36
C LEU A 14 -31.00 8.62 -27.35
N VAL A 15 -31.19 7.30 -27.41
CA VAL A 15 -31.74 6.53 -26.30
C VAL A 15 -30.71 6.70 -25.19
N ALA A 16 -30.95 7.69 -24.33
CA ALA A 16 -30.33 7.74 -23.03
C ALA A 16 -30.78 6.45 -22.32
N CYS A 17 -29.96 5.41 -22.39
CA CYS A 17 -30.08 4.30 -21.45
C CYS A 17 -29.97 4.93 -20.07
N PRO A 18 -31.01 4.89 -19.23
CA PRO A 18 -30.83 5.27 -17.85
C PRO A 18 -29.80 4.30 -17.28
N LEU A 19 -28.66 4.84 -16.86
CA LEU A 19 -27.62 4.14 -16.10
C LEU A 19 -28.12 3.92 -14.67
N GLU A 20 -29.35 3.43 -14.54
CA GLU A 20 -30.09 3.23 -13.28
C GLU A 20 -30.60 1.79 -13.24
N ALA A 21 -29.74 0.78 -13.43
CA ALA A 21 -30.19 -0.60 -13.31
C ALA A 21 -29.06 -1.61 -13.11
N MET A 22 -28.12 -1.34 -12.20
CA MET A 22 -27.43 -2.40 -11.44
C MET A 22 -27.04 -1.83 -10.06
N ALA A 23 -28.00 -1.22 -9.36
CA ALA A 23 -27.84 -0.99 -7.92
C ALA A 23 -28.05 -2.33 -7.18
N GLY A 24 -27.21 -3.32 -7.48
CA GLY A 24 -27.00 -4.41 -6.54
C GLY A 24 -26.45 -3.77 -5.27
N SER A 25 -27.04 -4.09 -4.11
CA SER A 25 -26.52 -3.61 -2.84
C SER A 25 -25.06 -4.06 -2.73
N ALA A 26 -24.13 -3.12 -2.79
CA ALA A 26 -22.73 -3.39 -2.53
C ALA A 26 -22.60 -4.09 -1.18
N THR A 27 -21.77 -5.12 -1.09
CA THR A 27 -21.52 -5.82 0.18
C THR A 27 -20.04 -5.91 0.51
N THR A 28 -19.71 -6.18 1.77
CA THR A 28 -18.32 -6.39 2.19
C THR A 28 -17.73 -7.65 1.56
N GLU A 29 -18.54 -8.69 1.31
CA GLU A 29 -18.12 -9.91 0.62
C GLU A 29 -17.68 -9.64 -0.82
N GLU A 30 -18.37 -8.76 -1.55
CA GLU A 30 -17.93 -8.32 -2.88
C GLU A 30 -16.58 -7.58 -2.80
N GLY A 31 -16.42 -6.73 -1.79
CA GLY A 31 -15.16 -6.03 -1.52
C GLY A 31 -13.99 -6.99 -1.28
N TRP A 32 -14.20 -8.02 -0.45
CA TRP A 32 -13.24 -9.10 -0.24
C TRP A 32 -12.99 -9.92 -1.50
N GLY A 33 -14.03 -10.17 -2.32
CA GLY A 33 -13.91 -10.84 -3.61
C GLY A 33 -12.98 -10.09 -4.58
N LEU A 34 -13.10 -8.77 -4.64
CA LEU A 34 -12.20 -7.92 -5.44
C LEU A 34 -10.77 -7.93 -4.89
N PHE A 35 -10.62 -7.83 -3.57
CA PHE A 35 -9.32 -7.89 -2.89
C PHE A 35 -8.58 -9.21 -3.18
N ASN A 36 -9.27 -10.35 -3.05
CA ASN A 36 -8.71 -11.67 -3.31
C ASN A 36 -8.34 -11.90 -4.79
N LYS A 37 -8.97 -11.16 -5.71
CA LYS A 37 -8.62 -11.12 -7.14
C LYS A 37 -7.51 -10.11 -7.45
N THR A 38 -6.86 -9.53 -6.44
CA THR A 38 -5.82 -8.49 -6.57
C THR A 38 -6.29 -7.19 -7.23
N GLN A 39 -7.61 -6.95 -7.26
CA GLN A 39 -8.22 -5.74 -7.82
C GLN A 39 -8.35 -4.67 -6.72
N TYR A 40 -7.22 -4.25 -6.16
CA TYR A 40 -7.18 -3.43 -4.95
C TYR A 40 -7.85 -2.07 -5.12
N GLU A 41 -7.64 -1.41 -6.26
CA GLU A 41 -8.25 -0.11 -6.55
C GLU A 41 -9.78 -0.23 -6.67
N GLY A 42 -10.28 -1.33 -7.24
CA GLY A 42 -11.70 -1.64 -7.31
C GLY A 42 -12.32 -1.95 -5.95
N SER A 43 -11.66 -2.80 -5.15
CA SER A 43 -12.07 -3.11 -3.78
C SER A 43 -12.11 -1.83 -2.92
N LEU A 44 -11.09 -0.97 -3.02
CA LEU A 44 -11.03 0.31 -2.32
C LEU A 44 -12.15 1.28 -2.73
N ALA A 45 -12.48 1.35 -4.02
CA ALA A 45 -13.60 2.16 -4.49
C ALA A 45 -14.92 1.68 -3.88
N LEU A 46 -15.12 0.36 -3.78
CA LEU A 46 -16.28 -0.22 -3.14
C LEU A 46 -16.32 0.08 -1.63
N CYS A 47 -15.21 -0.06 -0.91
CA CYS A 47 -15.11 0.33 0.51
C CYS A 47 -15.54 1.78 0.73
N LYS A 48 -15.10 2.71 -0.14
CA LYS A 48 -15.50 4.12 -0.05
C LYS A 48 -16.99 4.33 -0.25
N ASN A 49 -17.63 3.56 -1.13
CA ASN A 49 -19.08 3.61 -1.32
C ASN A 49 -19.81 3.05 -0.10
N LEU A 50 -19.37 1.89 0.40
CA LEU A 50 -19.94 1.25 1.59
C LEU A 50 -19.83 2.15 2.84
N LEU A 51 -18.72 2.88 3.02
CA LEU A 51 -18.58 3.83 4.15
C LEU A 51 -19.52 5.04 4.05
N ARG A 52 -19.98 5.43 2.85
CA ARG A 52 -21.01 6.47 2.72
C ARG A 52 -22.39 5.94 3.12
N GLU A 53 -22.65 4.66 2.84
CA GLU A 53 -23.90 4.00 3.18
C GLU A 53 -23.96 3.60 4.68
N TYR A 54 -22.83 3.16 5.22
CA TYR A 54 -22.68 2.68 6.61
C TYR A 54 -21.57 3.46 7.35
N PRO A 55 -21.74 4.76 7.62
CA PRO A 55 -20.67 5.59 8.19
C PRO A 55 -20.38 5.33 9.68
N ALA A 56 -21.32 4.72 10.41
CA ALA A 56 -21.21 4.48 11.85
C ALA A 56 -21.87 3.15 12.29
N ASP A 57 -22.01 2.20 11.37
CA ASP A 57 -22.54 0.87 11.68
C ASP A 57 -21.49 0.09 12.48
N MET A 58 -21.85 -0.31 13.70
CA MET A 58 -20.91 -0.94 14.64
C MET A 58 -20.41 -2.32 14.18
N GLU A 59 -21.12 -2.97 13.25
CA GLU A 59 -20.76 -4.28 12.71
C GLU A 59 -20.04 -4.14 11.37
N LYS A 60 -20.58 -3.32 10.45
CA LYS A 60 -20.07 -3.21 9.08
C LYS A 60 -18.90 -2.24 8.95
N THR A 61 -18.96 -1.07 9.60
CA THR A 61 -17.92 -0.04 9.45
C THR A 61 -16.51 -0.54 9.81
N PRO A 62 -16.28 -1.27 10.94
CA PRO A 62 -14.94 -1.79 11.23
C PRO A 62 -14.45 -2.81 10.20
N GLU A 63 -15.34 -3.64 9.63
CA GLU A 63 -14.98 -4.55 8.54
C GLU A 63 -14.52 -3.80 7.29
N ILE A 64 -15.30 -2.81 6.87
CA ILE A 64 -14.98 -2.00 5.69
C ILE A 64 -13.67 -1.24 5.88
N LEU A 65 -13.44 -0.69 7.08
CA LEU A 65 -12.20 0.02 7.41
C LEU A 65 -10.97 -0.91 7.44
N LEU A 66 -11.10 -2.12 7.98
CA LEU A 66 -10.02 -3.11 7.94
C LEU A 66 -9.69 -3.48 6.48
N LEU A 67 -10.69 -3.78 5.66
CA LEU A 67 -10.48 -4.07 4.24
C LEU A 67 -9.85 -2.88 3.50
N MET A 68 -10.26 -1.66 3.84
CA MET A 68 -9.66 -0.44 3.29
C MET A 68 -8.19 -0.30 3.66
N SER A 69 -7.83 -0.62 4.91
CA SER A 69 -6.44 -0.64 5.38
C SER A 69 -5.58 -1.60 4.55
N LEU A 70 -6.04 -2.85 4.40
CA LEU A 70 -5.34 -3.87 3.60
C LEU A 70 -5.18 -3.47 2.14
N ASN A 71 -6.21 -2.88 1.53
CA ASN A 71 -6.11 -2.39 0.15
C ASN A 71 -5.04 -1.31 0.00
N TYR A 72 -4.98 -0.35 0.92
CA TYR A 72 -3.96 0.69 0.88
C TYR A 72 -2.54 0.15 1.09
N ASP A 73 -2.33 -0.82 1.99
CA ASP A 73 -1.04 -1.50 2.19
C ASP A 73 -0.55 -2.19 0.90
N HIS A 74 -1.43 -2.94 0.23
CA HIS A 74 -1.10 -3.57 -1.05
C HIS A 74 -0.83 -2.55 -2.17
N ILE A 75 -1.58 -1.45 -2.21
CA ILE A 75 -1.33 -0.35 -3.14
C ILE A 75 0.02 0.30 -2.82
N ALA A 76 0.36 0.52 -1.55
CA ALA A 76 1.64 1.06 -1.11
C ALA A 76 2.81 0.16 -1.53
N TYR A 77 2.67 -1.17 -1.39
CA TYR A 77 3.65 -2.13 -1.89
C TYR A 77 3.91 -1.99 -3.39
N LYS A 78 2.84 -1.83 -4.19
CA LYS A 78 2.95 -1.68 -5.64
C LYS A 78 3.46 -0.31 -6.06
N SER A 79 3.08 0.75 -5.34
CA SER A 79 3.38 2.14 -5.69
C SER A 79 4.69 2.65 -5.11
N GLY A 80 5.16 2.05 -4.01
CA GLY A 80 6.30 2.53 -3.22
C GLY A 80 6.02 3.84 -2.47
N LYS A 81 4.76 4.29 -2.38
CA LYS A 81 4.42 5.61 -1.83
C LYS A 81 4.04 5.55 -0.35
N ALA A 82 4.75 6.31 0.46
CA ALA A 82 4.45 6.49 1.89
C ALA A 82 3.03 7.03 2.15
N GLU A 83 2.48 7.82 1.22
CA GLU A 83 1.11 8.34 1.32
C GLU A 83 0.04 7.25 1.35
N ASP A 84 0.26 6.13 0.65
CA ASP A 84 -0.69 5.03 0.63
C ASP A 84 -0.60 4.24 1.95
N GLU A 85 0.60 4.02 2.46
CA GLU A 85 0.81 3.40 3.78
C GLU A 85 0.19 4.25 4.92
N LEU A 86 0.31 5.58 4.84
CA LEU A 86 -0.31 6.48 5.81
C LEU A 86 -1.84 6.35 5.82
N LYS A 87 -2.47 6.13 4.64
CA LYS A 87 -3.91 5.89 4.56
C LYS A 87 -4.28 4.51 5.12
N ALA A 88 -3.44 3.50 4.87
CA ALA A 88 -3.62 2.16 5.43
C ALA A 88 -3.58 2.19 6.97
N LYS A 89 -2.56 2.85 7.53
CA LYS A 89 -2.41 3.13 8.95
C LYS A 89 -3.63 3.86 9.52
N ALA A 90 -4.04 4.97 8.92
CA ALA A 90 -5.18 5.76 9.42
C ALA A 90 -6.49 4.98 9.47
N ALA A 91 -6.72 4.08 8.50
CA ALA A 91 -7.89 3.20 8.49
C ALA A 91 -7.85 2.20 9.67
N ALA A 92 -6.70 1.56 9.92
CA ALA A 92 -6.53 0.65 11.06
C ALA A 92 -6.59 1.36 12.42
N GLU A 93 -6.00 2.55 12.54
CA GLU A 93 -6.15 3.40 13.74
C GLU A 93 -7.62 3.70 14.01
N THR A 94 -8.41 4.00 12.97
CA THR A 94 -9.85 4.23 13.13
C THR A 94 -10.57 3.00 13.69
N VAL A 95 -10.23 1.79 13.22
CA VAL A 95 -10.79 0.54 13.78
C VAL A 95 -10.43 0.41 15.27
N THR A 96 -9.16 0.56 15.63
CA THR A 96 -8.70 0.34 17.01
C THR A 96 -9.14 1.42 18.00
N ILE A 97 -9.39 2.65 17.54
CA ILE A 97 -9.82 3.77 18.38
C ILE A 97 -11.34 3.80 18.51
N LYS A 98 -12.07 3.69 17.41
CA LYS A 98 -13.54 3.86 17.40
C LYS A 98 -14.30 2.55 17.58
N TYR A 99 -13.70 1.43 17.21
CA TYR A 99 -14.33 0.10 17.24
C TYR A 99 -13.44 -0.95 17.94
N PRO A 100 -12.90 -0.67 19.15
CA PRO A 100 -11.92 -1.55 19.80
C PRO A 100 -12.48 -2.94 20.16
N GLU A 101 -13.80 -3.09 20.26
CA GLU A 101 -14.49 -4.35 20.58
C GLU A 101 -15.03 -5.08 19.34
N SER A 102 -14.79 -4.53 18.13
CA SER A 102 -15.16 -5.22 16.89
C SER A 102 -14.31 -6.46 16.66
N ARG A 103 -14.85 -7.42 15.87
CA ARG A 103 -14.13 -8.64 15.48
C ARG A 103 -12.85 -8.35 14.69
N GLN A 104 -12.78 -7.19 14.05
CA GLN A 104 -11.66 -6.73 13.22
C GLN A 104 -10.57 -5.99 13.99
N ALA A 105 -10.82 -5.67 15.27
CA ALA A 105 -9.86 -4.92 16.07
C ALA A 105 -8.53 -5.69 16.24
N ALA A 106 -8.57 -7.03 16.33
CA ALA A 106 -7.36 -7.84 16.51
C ALA A 106 -6.40 -7.73 15.31
N GLU A 107 -6.92 -7.86 14.08
CA GLU A 107 -6.13 -7.69 12.85
C GLU A 107 -5.65 -6.26 12.68
N ALA A 108 -6.49 -5.27 13.01
CA ALA A 108 -6.09 -3.87 12.96
C ALA A 108 -4.93 -3.57 13.94
N TYR A 109 -4.99 -4.10 15.17
CA TYR A 109 -3.88 -4.01 16.12
C TYR A 109 -2.62 -4.72 15.60
N PHE A 110 -2.77 -5.90 14.99
CA PHE A 110 -1.62 -6.60 14.41
C PHE A 110 -0.96 -5.77 13.30
N TYR A 111 -1.75 -5.24 12.37
CA TYR A 111 -1.24 -4.39 11.30
C TYR A 111 -0.56 -3.13 11.83
N LEU A 112 -1.11 -2.46 12.84
CA LEU A 112 -0.43 -1.32 13.49
C LEU A 112 0.90 -1.74 14.15
N GLY A 113 0.98 -2.95 14.70
CA GLY A 113 2.25 -3.53 15.15
C GLY A 113 3.26 -3.67 14.01
N GLU A 114 2.84 -4.16 12.85
CA GLU A 114 3.70 -4.24 11.65
C GLU A 114 4.17 -2.85 11.20
N VAL A 115 3.27 -1.86 11.14
CA VAL A 115 3.60 -0.47 10.79
C VAL A 115 4.64 0.10 11.76
N TYR A 116 4.37 0.06 13.07
CA TYR A 116 5.28 0.62 14.07
C TYR A 116 6.59 -0.17 14.19
N SER A 117 6.63 -1.46 13.84
CA SER A 117 7.90 -2.22 13.82
C SER A 117 8.70 -2.04 12.53
N GLY A 118 8.16 -1.28 11.55
CA GLY A 118 8.74 -1.11 10.23
C GLY A 118 8.70 -2.40 9.39
N HIS A 119 7.79 -3.33 9.68
CA HIS A 119 7.54 -4.56 8.92
C HIS A 119 6.39 -4.39 7.93
N VAL A 120 6.41 -3.26 7.22
CA VAL A 120 5.46 -2.95 6.15
C VAL A 120 6.20 -2.71 4.85
N PRO A 121 5.52 -2.83 3.70
CA PRO A 121 6.10 -2.61 2.38
C PRO A 121 6.87 -1.30 2.24
N VAL A 122 6.28 -0.22 2.75
CA VAL A 122 6.84 1.13 2.72
C VAL A 122 6.95 1.60 4.15
N LYS A 123 8.18 1.68 4.66
CA LYS A 123 8.41 2.14 6.03
C LYS A 123 8.03 3.62 6.15
N ILE A 124 7.10 3.93 7.05
CA ILE A 124 6.68 5.31 7.38
C ILE A 124 7.08 5.74 8.78
N GLU A 125 7.30 4.78 9.68
CA GLU A 125 7.86 5.00 11.00
C GLU A 125 8.46 3.69 11.52
N THR A 126 9.34 3.77 12.51
CA THR A 126 9.83 2.58 13.24
C THR A 126 10.02 2.97 14.69
N ASP A 127 9.16 2.42 15.54
CA ASP A 127 9.05 2.67 16.96
C ASP A 127 8.56 1.38 17.64
N CYS A 128 9.50 0.51 18.00
CA CYS A 128 9.18 -0.76 18.65
C CYS A 128 8.50 -0.58 20.01
N ALA A 129 8.69 0.56 20.69
CA ALA A 129 7.97 0.86 21.92
C ALA A 129 6.46 1.07 21.67
N LYS A 130 6.08 1.63 20.51
CA LYS A 130 4.69 1.67 20.04
C LYS A 130 4.20 0.35 19.47
N ALA A 131 5.05 -0.41 18.78
CA ALA A 131 4.66 -1.68 18.17
C ALA A 131 4.25 -2.75 19.20
N LEU A 132 5.02 -2.88 20.29
CA LEU A 132 4.80 -3.90 21.32
C LEU A 132 3.39 -3.92 21.92
N PRO A 133 2.82 -2.80 22.41
CA PRO A 133 1.45 -2.80 22.95
C PRO A 133 0.40 -3.15 21.88
N MET A 134 0.64 -2.84 20.61
CA MET A 134 -0.27 -3.21 19.52
C MET A 134 -0.29 -4.74 19.31
N TYR A 135 0.87 -5.39 19.24
CA TYR A 135 0.93 -6.85 19.15
C TYR A 135 0.31 -7.56 20.36
N ILE A 136 0.53 -7.03 21.57
CA ILE A 136 -0.08 -7.60 22.78
C ILE A 136 -1.61 -7.52 22.70
N LYS A 137 -2.16 -6.36 22.30
CA LYS A 137 -3.59 -6.16 22.09
C LYS A 137 -4.15 -7.10 21.01
N ALA A 138 -3.41 -7.28 19.91
CA ALA A 138 -3.79 -8.20 18.84
C ALA A 138 -3.92 -9.65 19.36
N ILE A 139 -2.93 -10.13 20.13
CA ILE A 139 -2.95 -11.49 20.73
C ILE A 139 -4.16 -11.67 21.66
N GLN A 140 -4.43 -10.67 22.51
CA GLN A 140 -5.53 -10.72 23.48
C GLN A 140 -6.90 -10.80 22.82
N LYS A 141 -7.09 -10.15 21.66
CA LYS A 141 -8.38 -10.07 20.97
C LYS A 141 -8.54 -11.07 19.82
N ALA A 142 -7.46 -11.70 19.37
CA ALA A 142 -7.51 -12.54 18.18
C ALA A 142 -8.27 -13.86 18.39
N ASP A 143 -9.26 -14.10 17.53
CA ASP A 143 -9.81 -15.44 17.31
C ASP A 143 -8.90 -16.26 16.36
N LYS A 144 -8.23 -15.57 15.42
CA LYS A 144 -7.45 -16.20 14.35
C LYS A 144 -6.03 -16.52 14.81
N GLN A 145 -5.61 -17.78 14.66
CA GLN A 145 -4.29 -18.24 15.09
C GLN A 145 -3.14 -17.50 14.39
N TRP A 146 -3.28 -17.19 13.10
CA TRP A 146 -2.23 -16.48 12.35
C TRP A 146 -1.95 -15.07 12.89
N VAL A 147 -2.95 -14.39 13.47
CA VAL A 147 -2.77 -13.08 14.10
C VAL A 147 -1.93 -13.22 15.37
N LYS A 148 -2.18 -14.27 16.16
CA LYS A 148 -1.40 -14.58 17.37
C LYS A 148 0.04 -14.88 17.02
N ASP A 149 0.25 -15.81 16.08
CA ASP A 149 1.59 -16.24 15.66
C ASP A 149 2.38 -15.09 15.03
N GLY A 150 1.72 -14.29 14.17
CA GLY A 150 2.30 -13.09 13.57
C GLY A 150 2.71 -12.06 14.63
N SER A 151 1.83 -11.82 15.61
CA SER A 151 2.09 -10.87 16.70
C SER A 151 3.24 -11.32 17.61
N VAL A 152 3.35 -12.63 17.92
CA VAL A 152 4.48 -13.17 18.69
C VAL A 152 5.80 -12.94 17.94
N LYS A 153 5.85 -13.22 16.64
CA LYS A 153 7.03 -12.93 15.81
C LYS A 153 7.34 -11.44 15.78
N GLY A 154 6.33 -10.58 15.70
CA GLY A 154 6.48 -9.13 15.79
C GLY A 154 7.14 -8.68 17.09
N ILE A 155 6.69 -9.22 18.22
CA ILE A 155 7.28 -8.98 19.55
C ILE A 155 8.75 -9.43 19.57
N GLU A 156 9.07 -10.60 19.03
CA GLU A 156 10.46 -11.11 18.96
C GLU A 156 11.36 -10.19 18.12
N ARG A 157 10.89 -9.71 16.97
CA ARG A 157 11.62 -8.75 16.13
C ARG A 157 11.94 -7.47 16.89
N CYS A 158 10.97 -6.95 17.64
CA CYS A 158 11.19 -5.73 18.44
C CYS A 158 12.09 -5.94 19.65
N LYS A 159 12.21 -7.16 20.18
CA LYS A 159 13.19 -7.46 21.26
C LYS A 159 14.63 -7.52 20.74
N MET A 160 14.81 -7.94 19.48
CA MET A 160 16.14 -8.04 18.86
C MET A 160 16.70 -6.68 18.40
N ARG A 161 15.86 -5.66 18.26
CA ARG A 161 16.25 -4.29 17.91
C ARG A 161 16.02 -3.35 19.10
N PRO A 162 17.05 -3.03 19.90
CA PRO A 162 16.87 -2.13 21.02
C PRO A 162 16.39 -0.75 20.54
N PRO A 163 15.55 -0.05 21.31
CA PRO A 163 14.87 1.19 20.93
C PRO A 163 15.81 2.40 20.70
N ASN A 164 17.13 2.22 20.84
CA ASN A 164 18.13 3.27 20.65
C ASN A 164 18.82 3.22 19.28
N ASP A 165 18.48 2.27 18.41
CA ASP A 165 18.89 2.30 17.00
C ASP A 165 17.98 3.28 16.24
N THR A 166 17.97 4.54 16.69
CA THR A 166 17.55 5.66 15.87
C THR A 166 18.59 5.79 14.77
N GLU A 167 18.50 4.94 13.74
CA GLU A 167 18.96 5.34 12.42
C GLU A 167 18.18 6.61 12.09
N GLN A 168 18.79 7.76 12.38
CA GLN A 168 18.60 8.96 11.60
C GLN A 168 18.63 8.50 10.15
N GLU A 169 17.56 8.75 9.40
CA GLU A 169 17.63 8.63 7.95
C GLU A 169 18.90 9.33 7.47
N PRO A 170 19.70 8.71 6.59
CA PRO A 170 20.78 9.44 5.96
C PRO A 170 20.18 10.63 5.22
N ALA A 171 20.60 11.82 5.63
CA ALA A 171 20.38 13.05 4.92
C ALA A 171 20.65 12.82 3.43
N GLY A 172 19.61 12.94 2.60
CA GLY A 172 19.72 13.13 1.16
C GLY A 172 20.62 12.13 0.43
N VAL A 173 20.21 10.87 0.33
CA VAL A 173 20.63 10.08 -0.83
C VAL A 173 19.88 10.63 -2.05
N LYS A 174 20.50 11.58 -2.74
CA LYS A 174 20.26 11.74 -4.18
C LYS A 174 20.60 10.38 -4.78
N VAL A 175 19.57 9.59 -5.09
CA VAL A 175 19.70 8.49 -6.03
C VAL A 175 19.99 9.14 -7.38
N SER A 176 21.27 9.39 -7.65
CA SER A 176 21.74 9.48 -9.02
C SER A 176 21.46 8.11 -9.63
N GLN A 177 20.39 8.02 -10.40
CA GLN A 177 20.17 6.89 -11.29
C GLN A 177 21.48 6.61 -12.05
N PRO A 178 21.96 5.35 -12.11
CA PRO A 178 22.94 5.03 -13.12
C PRO A 178 22.29 5.34 -14.46
N ALA A 179 22.93 6.18 -15.27
CA ALA A 179 22.51 6.38 -16.64
C ALA A 179 22.41 4.99 -17.29
N LEU A 180 21.20 4.62 -17.72
CA LEU A 180 21.00 3.47 -18.58
C LEU A 180 21.97 3.59 -19.74
N PRO A 181 22.82 2.58 -20.02
CA PRO A 181 23.61 2.61 -21.24
C PRO A 181 22.64 2.68 -22.42
N ALA A 182 22.90 3.65 -23.30
CA ALA A 182 22.20 3.76 -24.57
C ALA A 182 22.23 2.40 -25.30
N PRO A 183 21.17 2.04 -26.03
CA PRO A 183 21.15 0.80 -26.80
C PRO A 183 22.39 0.75 -27.69
N SER A 184 23.13 -0.36 -27.59
CA SER A 184 24.30 -0.63 -28.40
C SER A 184 23.87 -0.78 -29.86
N ASP A 185 24.21 0.22 -30.69
CA ASP A 185 24.16 0.05 -32.14
C ASP A 185 25.16 -1.04 -32.53
N GLY A 186 24.62 -2.13 -33.09
CA GLY A 186 25.33 -3.33 -33.48
C GLY A 186 26.41 -3.10 -34.53
N SER A 187 27.58 -2.66 -34.10
CA SER A 187 28.80 -2.70 -34.91
C SER A 187 29.97 -3.24 -34.07
N GLY A 188 30.19 -4.55 -34.19
CA GLY A 188 31.31 -5.22 -33.54
C GLY A 188 32.65 -4.69 -34.04
N ARG A 189 33.39 -3.98 -33.17
CA ARG A 189 34.86 -3.90 -33.20
C ARG A 189 35.42 -3.80 -31.79
N PRO A 190 36.41 -4.63 -31.42
CA PRO A 190 37.06 -4.52 -30.12
C PRO A 190 37.99 -3.29 -30.09
N ARG A 191 37.82 -2.41 -29.10
CA ARG A 191 38.79 -1.36 -28.78
C ARG A 191 39.83 -1.89 -27.80
N LYS A 192 41.11 -1.78 -28.16
CA LYS A 192 42.25 -1.94 -27.25
C LYS A 192 42.16 -0.87 -26.15
N VAL A 193 42.13 -1.30 -24.90
CA VAL A 193 42.25 -0.41 -23.74
C VAL A 193 43.69 -0.48 -23.26
N SER A 194 44.42 0.63 -23.40
CA SER A 194 45.74 0.80 -22.79
C SER A 194 45.55 1.29 -21.36
N VAL A 195 45.95 0.48 -20.38
CA VAL A 195 45.95 0.85 -18.96
C VAL A 195 47.26 1.58 -18.67
N LYS A 196 47.17 2.86 -18.27
CA LYS A 196 48.30 3.62 -17.75
C LYS A 196 48.20 3.57 -16.23
N ALA A 197 49.12 2.86 -15.57
CA ALA A 197 49.23 2.83 -14.13
C ALA A 197 50.06 4.03 -13.66
N GLU A 198 49.50 4.88 -12.80
CA GLU A 198 50.25 5.87 -12.03
C GLU A 198 50.61 5.26 -10.67
N VAL A 199 51.91 5.24 -10.39
CA VAL A 199 52.50 4.83 -9.11
C VAL A 199 52.58 6.07 -8.22
N PRO A 200 52.03 6.07 -7.00
CA PRO A 200 52.24 7.17 -6.07
C PRO A 200 53.66 7.10 -5.47
N PRO A 201 54.37 8.24 -5.37
CA PRO A 201 55.67 8.29 -4.71
C PRO A 201 55.50 8.15 -3.19
N GLY A 202 56.34 7.29 -2.62
CA GLY A 202 56.54 7.20 -1.18
C GLY A 202 57.45 8.31 -0.64
N GLY A 203 57.41 8.46 0.67
CA GLY A 203 58.34 9.24 1.48
C GLY A 203 57.60 10.14 2.47
N GLU A 204 58.01 10.32 3.71
CA GLU A 204 59.15 9.83 4.47
C GLU A 204 58.80 9.94 5.96
N ARG A 205 59.58 9.24 6.79
CA ARG A 205 59.54 9.26 8.24
C ARG A 205 60.00 10.63 8.77
N GLU A 206 59.42 11.08 9.87
CA GLU A 206 60.10 11.44 11.12
C GLU A 206 59.10 11.40 12.29
#